data_AF-A0A2E5M329-F1
#
_entry.id   AF-A0A2E5M329-F1
#
_cell.length_a   1.000
_cell.length_b   1.000
_cell.length_c   1.000
_cell.angle_alpha   90.00
_cell.angle_beta   90.00
_cell.angle_gamma   90.00
#
_symmetry.space_group_name_H-M   'P 1'
#
loop_
_entity.id
_entity.type
_entity.pdbx_description
1 polymer ?
#
loop_
_entity_poly.entity_id
_entity_poly.type
_entity_poly.pdbx_seq_one_letter_code
_entity_poly.pdbx_strand_id
1 'polypeptide(L)'
;MAKPQERPDTVAPLVVYLASPEVGHISGRIFGSYVYQYIRWSEPHHERTLDSNGPWNLDDVFARFSETLGHDLSLDADLQWPMHSLDQQAGSAGIDDLS
;
A
#
# COMPACT_ATOMS: atom_id res chain seq x y z
N MET A 1 -6.84 15.28 -23.12
CA MET A 1 -6.80 15.85 -21.76
C MET A 1 -6.30 14.74 -20.84
N ALA A 2 -5.29 15.00 -20.01
CA ALA A 2 -4.83 14.02 -19.01
C ALA A 2 -6.00 13.65 -18.09
N LYS A 3 -6.11 12.38 -17.70
CA LYS A 3 -7.15 11.99 -16.76
C LYS A 3 -6.97 12.78 -15.46
N PRO A 4 -8.04 13.02 -14.67
CA PRO A 4 -7.91 13.76 -13.42
C PRO A 4 -6.78 13.21 -12.53
N GLN A 5 -6.62 11.89 -12.45
CA GLN A 5 -5.59 11.22 -11.65
C GLN A 5 -4.15 11.47 -12.15
N GLU A 6 -3.99 11.92 -13.39
CA GLU A 6 -2.72 12.13 -14.08
C GLU A 6 -2.32 13.62 -14.10
N ARG A 7 -2.94 14.46 -13.25
CA ARG A 7 -2.64 15.90 -13.17
C ARG A 7 -1.42 16.17 -12.27
N PRO A 8 -0.22 16.41 -12.84
CA PRO A 8 1.00 16.59 -12.05
C PRO A 8 1.01 17.90 -11.26
N ASP A 9 0.19 18.88 -11.66
CA ASP A 9 0.07 20.18 -11.00
C ASP A 9 -0.46 20.08 -9.56
N THR A 10 -1.12 18.97 -9.22
CA THR A 10 -1.67 18.70 -7.88
C THR A 10 -0.57 18.42 -6.83
N VAL A 11 0.58 17.92 -7.29
CA VAL A 11 1.73 17.56 -6.45
C VAL A 11 2.53 18.78 -6.03
N ALA A 12 2.64 19.78 -6.91
CA ALA A 12 3.51 20.93 -6.71
C ALA A 12 3.23 21.71 -5.41
N PRO A 13 1.97 22.04 -5.04
CA PRO A 13 1.69 22.75 -3.79
C PRO A 13 2.10 21.97 -2.54
N LEU A 14 1.89 20.65 -2.53
CA LEU A 14 2.29 19.80 -1.41
C LEU A 14 3.81 19.80 -1.23
N VAL A 15 4.57 19.67 -2.32
CA VAL A 15 6.04 19.70 -2.28
C VAL A 15 6.55 21.06 -1.80
N VAL A 16 5.96 22.15 -2.26
CA VAL A 16 6.32 23.51 -1.81
C VAL A 16 6.11 23.67 -0.30
N TYR A 17 4.97 23.20 0.23
CA TYR A 17 4.72 23.22 1.67
C TYR A 17 5.75 22.38 2.44
N LEU A 18 6.02 21.16 2.00
CA LEU A 18 7.01 20.26 2.61
C LEU A 18 8.47 20.75 2.49
N ALA A 19 8.75 21.72 1.63
CA ALA A 19 10.06 22.37 1.53
C ALA A 19 10.14 23.66 2.36
N SER A 20 9.04 24.11 2.96
CA SER A 20 8.98 25.36 3.72
C SER A 20 9.53 25.21 5.15
N PRO A 21 9.91 26.31 5.82
CA PRO A 21 10.33 26.27 7.22
C PRO A 21 9.24 25.78 8.20
N GLU A 22 7.96 25.84 7.80
CA GLU A 22 6.81 25.49 8.66
C GLU A 22 6.78 23.99 8.99
N VAL A 23 7.42 23.16 8.17
CA VAL A 23 7.39 21.69 8.31
C VAL A 23 8.56 21.13 9.14
N GLY A 24 9.25 21.96 9.92
CA GLY A 24 10.38 21.51 10.75
C GLY A 24 10.07 20.40 11.77
N HIS A 25 8.78 20.09 11.97
CA HIS A 25 8.29 19.02 12.86
C HIS A 25 7.86 17.74 12.11
N ILE A 26 7.97 17.69 10.77
CA ILE A 26 7.50 16.58 9.94
C ILE A 26 8.70 15.88 9.29
N SER A 27 8.87 14.58 9.56
CA SER A 27 9.88 13.74 8.91
C SER A 27 9.45 12.26 8.92
N GLY A 28 10.00 11.47 7.99
CA GLY A 28 9.78 10.01 7.89
C GLY A 28 8.40 9.56 7.39
N ARG A 29 7.52 10.49 6.99
CA ARG A 29 6.14 10.17 6.59
C ARG A 29 5.97 10.08 5.08
N ILE A 30 5.00 9.27 4.65
CA ILE A 30 4.59 9.15 3.25
C ILE A 30 3.27 9.91 3.06
N PHE A 31 3.25 10.80 2.07
CA PHE A 31 2.06 11.57 1.68
C PHE A 31 1.67 11.24 0.24
N GLY A 32 0.37 11.11 0.00
CA GLY A 32 -0.20 10.92 -1.34
C GLY A 32 -0.88 12.19 -1.82
N SER A 33 -0.71 12.51 -3.10
CA SER A 33 -1.40 13.62 -3.78
C SER A 33 -2.41 13.07 -4.77
N TYR A 34 -3.65 13.51 -4.63
CA TYR A 34 -4.71 13.31 -5.61
C TYR A 34 -5.34 14.67 -5.92
N VAL A 35 -6.13 14.73 -7.00
CA VAL A 35 -6.66 15.98 -7.57
C VAL A 35 -7.19 17.00 -6.57
N TYR A 36 -7.94 16.54 -5.57
CA TYR A 36 -8.58 17.40 -4.57
C TYR A 36 -8.35 16.91 -3.14
N GLN A 37 -7.36 16.04 -2.90
CA GLN A 37 -7.09 15.49 -1.58
C GLN A 37 -5.60 15.17 -1.39
N TYR A 38 -5.11 15.44 -0.19
CA TYR A 38 -3.83 14.95 0.30
C TYR A 38 -4.08 13.91 1.38
N ILE A 39 -3.39 12.78 1.30
CA ILE A 39 -3.48 11.73 2.32
C ILE A 39 -2.12 11.57 2.99
N ARG A 40 -2.15 11.13 4.24
CA ARG A 40 -0.96 10.67 4.97
C ARG A 40 -1.13 9.19 5.24
N TRP A 41 -0.15 8.39 4.82
CA TRP A 41 -0.13 6.97 5.12
C TRP A 41 0.37 6.75 6.55
N SER A 42 -0.28 5.84 7.27
CA SER A 42 0.29 5.28 8.49
C SER A 42 1.50 4.41 8.14
N GLU A 43 2.51 4.40 9.01
CA GLU A 43 3.58 3.42 8.89
C GLU A 43 3.09 2.03 9.25
N PRO A 44 3.64 0.97 8.62
CA PRO A 44 3.47 -0.39 9.11
C PRO A 44 3.92 -0.45 10.57
N HIS A 45 3.11 -1.07 11.41
CA HIS A 45 3.48 -1.36 12.80
C HIS A 45 3.47 -2.87 13.01
N HIS A 46 4.28 -3.34 13.95
CA HIS A 46 4.36 -4.77 14.26
C HIS A 46 3.09 -5.19 15.02
N GLU A 47 2.21 -5.93 14.35
CA GLU A 47 0.95 -6.39 14.96
C GLU A 47 1.15 -7.65 15.81
N ARG A 48 1.93 -8.61 15.29
CA ARG A 48 2.21 -9.89 15.94
C ARG A 48 3.63 -10.34 15.65
N THR A 49 4.16 -11.23 16.48
CA THR A 49 5.51 -11.81 16.32
C THR A 49 5.48 -13.29 16.68
N LEU A 50 6.21 -14.09 15.91
CA LEU A 50 6.42 -15.50 16.17
C LEU A 50 7.92 -15.72 16.42
N ASP A 51 8.28 -16.05 17.66
CA ASP A 51 9.67 -16.25 18.06
C ASP A 51 10.04 -17.74 18.14
N SER A 52 11.34 -18.02 18.00
CA SER A 52 11.95 -19.35 18.17
C SER A 52 13.17 -19.26 19.08
N ASN A 53 13.38 -20.29 19.91
CA ASN A 53 14.53 -20.42 20.80
C ASN A 53 15.77 -21.01 20.10
N GLY A 54 15.70 -21.23 18.78
CA GLY A 54 16.76 -21.81 17.96
C GLY A 54 16.47 -21.64 16.46
N PRO A 55 17.25 -22.29 15.58
CA PRO A 55 16.98 -22.27 14.14
C PRO A 55 15.54 -22.69 13.83
N TRP A 56 14.94 -22.09 12.80
CA TRP A 56 13.58 -22.41 12.40
C TRP A 56 13.49 -23.82 11.84
N ASN A 57 12.59 -24.61 12.42
CA ASN A 57 12.09 -25.85 11.84
C ASN A 57 10.79 -25.55 11.09
N LEU A 58 10.66 -26.06 9.86
CA LEU A 58 9.47 -25.88 9.03
C LEU A 58 8.23 -26.46 9.73
N ASP A 59 8.32 -27.65 10.32
CA ASP A 59 7.18 -28.28 10.98
C ASP A 59 6.65 -27.40 12.13
N ASP A 60 7.56 -26.77 12.89
CA ASP A 60 7.20 -25.85 13.99
C ASP A 60 6.51 -24.59 13.46
N VAL A 61 6.93 -24.08 12.30
CA VAL A 61 6.28 -22.93 11.65
C VAL A 61 4.87 -23.33 11.21
N PHE A 62 4.70 -24.42 10.47
CA PHE A 62 3.39 -24.87 10.01
C PHE A 62 2.42 -25.17 11.16
N ALA A 63 2.92 -25.71 12.27
CA ALA A 63 2.10 -25.98 13.45
C ALA A 63 1.63 -24.71 14.17
N ARG A 64 2.41 -23.62 14.12
CA ARG A 64 2.16 -22.42 14.95
C ARG A 64 1.63 -21.23 14.15
N PHE A 65 1.85 -21.17 12.84
CA PHE A 65 1.61 -19.96 12.05
C PHE A 65 0.13 -19.59 12.01
N SER A 66 -0.76 -20.54 11.73
CA SER A 66 -2.22 -20.30 11.65
C SER A 66 -2.80 -19.80 12.98
N GLU A 67 -2.28 -20.28 14.11
CA GLU A 67 -2.72 -19.89 15.44
C GLU A 67 -2.07 -18.59 15.95
N THR A 68 -1.07 -18.06 15.24
CA THR A 68 -0.31 -16.87 15.66
C THR A 68 -0.39 -15.75 14.62
N LEU A 69 0.49 -15.75 13.62
CA LEU A 69 0.58 -14.70 12.60
C LEU A 69 -0.58 -14.74 11.60
N GLY A 70 -1.13 -15.93 11.35
CA GLY A 70 -2.32 -16.11 10.51
C GLY A 70 -3.63 -15.98 11.27
N HIS A 71 -3.59 -15.80 12.60
CA HIS A 71 -4.79 -15.71 13.42
C HIS A 71 -5.58 -14.44 13.06
N ASP A 72 -6.89 -14.59 12.89
CA ASP A 72 -7.83 -13.56 12.43
C ASP A 72 -7.63 -13.03 11.00
N LEU A 73 -6.67 -13.57 10.23
CA LEU A 73 -6.51 -13.21 8.84
C LEU A 73 -7.50 -13.99 7.97
N SER A 74 -8.18 -13.30 7.06
CA SER A 74 -9.01 -13.91 6.04
C SER A 74 -8.88 -13.15 4.72
N LEU A 75 -8.85 -13.89 3.62
CA LEU A 75 -8.70 -13.29 2.29
C LEU A 75 -9.77 -12.23 2.02
N ASP A 76 -11.01 -12.49 2.41
CA ASP A 76 -12.13 -11.57 2.16
C ASP A 76 -12.06 -10.29 3.01
N ALA A 77 -11.59 -10.37 4.26
CA ALA A 77 -11.53 -9.21 5.15
C ALA A 77 -10.26 -8.38 4.92
N ASP A 78 -9.13 -9.02 4.59
CA ASP A 78 -7.83 -8.35 4.52
C ASP A 78 -7.48 -7.83 3.11
N LEU A 79 -8.21 -8.27 2.08
CA LEU A 79 -8.13 -7.66 0.76
C LEU A 79 -8.84 -6.30 0.78
N GLN A 80 -8.08 -5.24 1.04
CA GLN A 80 -8.53 -3.85 0.82
C GLN A 80 -8.94 -3.56 -0.62
N TRP A 81 -8.51 -4.42 -1.55
CA TRP A 81 -8.91 -4.42 -2.94
C TRP A 81 -9.47 -5.80 -3.28
N PRO A 82 -10.79 -5.98 -3.43
CA PRO A 82 -11.34 -7.29 -3.80
C PRO A 82 -10.67 -7.71 -5.11
N MET A 83 -10.16 -8.94 -5.14
CA MET A 83 -9.39 -9.48 -6.27
C MET A 83 -10.15 -9.35 -7.61
N HIS A 84 -11.49 -9.27 -7.55
CA HIS A 84 -12.39 -8.96 -8.67
C HIS A 84 -12.19 -7.59 -9.34
N SER A 85 -11.49 -6.64 -8.73
CA SER A 85 -11.25 -5.33 -9.33
C SER A 85 -9.99 -5.27 -10.21
N LEU A 86 -9.15 -6.31 -10.22
CA LEU A 86 -7.97 -6.38 -11.09
C LEU A 86 -8.33 -6.72 -12.55
N ASP A 87 -9.45 -7.41 -12.77
CA ASP A 87 -9.97 -7.72 -14.10
C ASP A 87 -10.51 -6.49 -14.86
N GLN A 88 -10.76 -5.37 -14.17
CA GLN A 88 -11.24 -4.14 -14.82
C GLN A 88 -10.14 -3.16 -15.25
N GLN A 89 -8.87 -3.38 -14.89
CA GLN A 89 -7.79 -2.44 -15.26
C GLN A 89 -6.48 -3.09 -15.73
N ALA A 90 -6.41 -4.41 -15.84
CA ALA A 90 -5.37 -5.09 -16.62
C ALA A 90 -5.70 -5.01 -18.13
N GLY A 91 -5.38 -3.88 -18.74
CA GLY A 91 -5.06 -3.69 -20.15
C GLY A 91 -5.77 -4.55 -21.21
N SER A 92 -6.91 -4.07 -21.70
CA SER A 92 -7.33 -4.25 -23.10
C SER A 92 -6.90 -3.07 -23.99
N ALA A 93 -5.93 -2.27 -23.55
CA ALA A 93 -5.38 -1.18 -24.35
C ALA A 93 -4.26 -1.70 -25.27
N GLY A 94 -4.66 -2.17 -26.46
CA GLY A 94 -3.85 -1.99 -27.68
C GLY A 94 -2.93 -3.12 -28.11
N ILE A 95 -3.45 -4.33 -28.30
CA ILE A 95 -2.80 -5.36 -29.15
C ILE A 95 -3.76 -5.96 -30.18
N ASP A 96 -4.62 -5.16 -30.81
CA ASP A 96 -5.52 -5.64 -31.88
C ASP A 96 -5.45 -4.79 -33.17
N ASP A 97 -4.41 -3.95 -33.33
CA ASP A 97 -4.26 -3.11 -34.53
C ASP A 97 -2.87 -3.21 -35.16
N LEU A 98 -2.42 -4.45 -35.38
CA LEU A 98 -1.27 -4.78 -36.23
C LEU A 98 -1.55 -6.04 -37.07
N SER A 99 -2.42 -5.93 -38.08
CA SER A 99 -2.39 -6.70 -39.34
C SER A 99 -3.28 -6.07 -40.39
#